data_AF-Q215Y2-F1
#
_entry.id   AF-Q215Y2-F1
#
_cell.length_a   1.000
_cell.length_b   1.000
_cell.length_c   1.000
_cell.angle_alpha   90.00
_cell.angle_beta   90.00
_cell.angle_gamma   90.00
#
_symmetry.space_group_name_H-M   'P 1'
#
loop_
_entity.id
_entity.type
_entity.pdbx_description
1 polymer ?
#
loop_
_entity_poly.entity_id
_entity_poly.type
_entity_poly.pdbx_seq_one_letter_code
_entity_poly.pdbx_strand_id
1 'polypeptide(L)'
;MTKAKVRAVLVDGRAYQKKPDGSLVPLKGKTDWARLDRQSAAQVEAVAARDRDSAPMTDVEWAAAAVVQPQKVSVGIKLDDDVLGWFKSQGKGYQTRINSVLRRYYEAHRKVAR
;
A
#
# COMPACT_ATOMS: atom_id res chain seq x y z
N MET A 1 -10.45 -22.08 25.35
CA MET A 1 -9.32 -21.35 25.95
C MET A 1 -9.35 -19.90 25.49
N THR A 2 -9.57 -18.96 26.42
CA THR A 2 -9.82 -17.53 26.14
C THR A 2 -8.49 -16.82 25.85
N LYS A 3 -8.29 -16.27 24.65
CA LYS A 3 -7.07 -15.50 24.32
C LYS A 3 -7.13 -14.14 25.02
N ALA A 4 -6.20 -13.87 25.94
CA ALA A 4 -6.07 -12.56 26.58
C ALA A 4 -5.71 -11.48 25.54
N LYS A 5 -6.44 -10.35 25.55
CA LYS A 5 -6.12 -9.18 24.72
C LYS A 5 -4.87 -8.48 25.26
N VAL A 6 -3.78 -8.54 24.51
CA VAL A 6 -2.53 -7.81 24.81
C VAL A 6 -2.62 -6.39 24.27
N ARG A 7 -2.35 -5.37 25.11
CA ARG A 7 -2.20 -3.97 24.65
C ARG A 7 -0.81 -3.81 24.00
N ALA A 8 -0.76 -3.87 22.68
CA ALA A 8 0.45 -3.66 21.91
C ALA A 8 0.68 -2.16 21.60
N VAL A 9 1.93 -1.71 21.63
CA VAL A 9 2.37 -0.35 21.30
C VAL A 9 3.53 -0.46 20.31
N LEU A 10 3.57 0.42 19.30
CA LEU A 10 4.70 0.52 18.37
C LEU A 10 5.64 1.64 18.84
N VAL A 11 6.93 1.34 18.96
CA VAL A 11 8.01 2.29 19.27
C VAL A 11 9.12 2.07 18.24
N ASP A 12 9.46 3.11 17.46
CA ASP A 12 10.47 3.05 16.40
C ASP A 12 10.33 1.85 15.44
N GLY A 13 9.08 1.55 15.06
CA GLY A 13 8.75 0.43 14.16
C GLY A 13 8.81 -0.96 14.80
N ARG A 14 9.14 -1.09 16.09
CA ARG A 14 9.14 -2.36 16.83
C ARG A 14 7.90 -2.44 17.72
N ALA A 15 7.27 -3.62 17.76
CA ALA A 15 6.09 -3.87 18.57
C ALA A 15 6.49 -4.26 20.01
N TYR A 16 5.82 -3.66 20.98
CA TYR A 16 5.99 -3.92 22.41
C TYR A 16 4.64 -4.23 23.07
N GLN A 17 4.65 -5.11 24.07
CA GLN A 17 3.53 -5.36 24.96
C GLN A 17 3.64 -4.42 26.16
N LYS A 18 2.60 -3.60 26.39
CA LYS A 18 2.50 -2.78 27.59
C LYS A 18 1.94 -3.62 28.74
N LYS A 19 2.72 -3.79 29.80
CA LYS A 19 2.30 -4.45 31.04
C LYS A 19 1.45 -3.51 31.91
N PRO A 20 0.69 -4.03 32.90
CA PRO A 20 -0.12 -3.23 33.81
C PRO A 20 0.70 -2.21 34.63
N ASP A 21 1.97 -2.51 34.90
CA ASP A 21 2.94 -1.66 35.59
C ASP A 21 3.51 -0.53 34.71
N GLY A 22 3.08 -0.44 33.44
CA GLY A 22 3.54 0.57 32.48
C GLY A 22 4.80 0.18 31.71
N SER A 23 5.47 -0.92 32.07
CA SER A 23 6.68 -1.38 31.37
C SER A 23 6.37 -1.92 29.98
N LEU A 24 7.35 -1.79 29.07
CA LEU A 24 7.26 -2.24 27.68
C LEU A 24 8.17 -3.45 27.47
N VAL A 25 7.60 -4.57 27.05
CA VAL A 25 8.36 -5.79 26.70
C VAL A 25 8.29 -5.99 25.19
N PRO A 26 9.42 -6.19 24.48
CA PRO A 26 9.40 -6.46 23.05
C PRO A 26 8.48 -7.66 22.73
N LEU A 27 7.55 -7.47 21.80
CA LEU A 27 6.75 -8.56 21.27
C LEU A 27 7.63 -9.38 20.33
N LYS A 28 7.96 -10.61 20.75
CA LYS A 28 8.64 -11.56 19.87
C LYS A 28 7.70 -11.92 18.73
N GLY A 29 8.14 -11.66 17.50
CA GLY A 29 7.43 -12.11 16.30
C GLY A 29 7.23 -13.62 16.32
N LYS A 30 6.10 -14.08 15.80
CA LYS A 30 5.80 -15.53 15.67
C LYS A 30 6.40 -16.14 14.40
N THR A 31 7.04 -15.32 13.57
CA THR A 31 7.64 -15.74 12.31
C THR A 31 8.92 -16.54 12.58
N ASP A 32 8.97 -17.74 12.03
CA ASP A 32 10.20 -18.54 11.95
C ASP A 32 11.01 -18.09 10.74
N TRP A 33 11.92 -17.15 10.97
CA TRP A 33 12.77 -16.57 9.93
C TRP A 33 13.76 -17.58 9.34
N ALA A 34 14.34 -18.47 10.17
CA ALA A 34 15.27 -19.50 9.70
C ALA A 34 14.59 -20.55 8.80
N ARG A 35 13.29 -20.82 9.03
CA ARG A 35 12.49 -21.63 8.11
C ARG A 35 12.23 -20.88 6.80
N LEU A 36 11.85 -19.60 6.86
CA LEU A 36 11.57 -18.78 5.68
C LEU A 36 12.80 -18.65 4.77
N ASP A 37 13.97 -18.34 5.35
CA ASP A 37 15.22 -18.15 4.60
C ASP A 37 15.72 -19.43 3.90
N ARG A 38 15.31 -20.61 4.39
CA ARG A 38 15.64 -21.90 3.80
C ARG A 38 14.61 -22.39 2.77
N GLN A 39 13.51 -21.66 2.59
CA GLN A 39 12.46 -22.06 1.66
C GLN A 39 12.96 -21.89 0.22
N SER A 40 12.86 -22.95 -0.58
CA SER A 40 13.25 -22.90 -1.99
C SER A 40 12.19 -22.21 -2.84
N ALA A 41 12.58 -21.71 -4.02
CA ALA A 41 11.64 -21.12 -4.98
C ALA A 41 10.49 -22.09 -5.32
N ALA A 42 10.79 -23.37 -5.56
CA ALA A 42 9.77 -24.38 -5.84
C ALA A 42 8.76 -24.56 -4.69
N GLN A 43 9.20 -24.42 -3.44
CA GLN A 43 8.31 -24.46 -2.28
C GLN A 43 7.44 -23.20 -2.19
N VAL A 44 7.98 -22.03 -2.56
CA VAL A 44 7.19 -20.78 -2.64
C VAL A 44 6.12 -20.91 -3.71
N GLU A 45 6.47 -21.36 -4.92
CA GLU A 45 5.52 -21.57 -6.02
C GLU A 45 4.43 -22.56 -5.65
N ALA A 46 4.77 -23.66 -4.97
CA ALA A 46 3.79 -24.65 -4.51
C ALA A 46 2.82 -24.09 -3.46
N VAL A 47 3.25 -23.13 -2.64
CA VAL A 47 2.37 -22.43 -1.68
C VAL A 47 1.47 -21.46 -2.44
N ALA A 48 2.01 -20.65 -3.34
CA ALA A 48 1.24 -19.71 -4.16
C ALA A 48 0.18 -20.41 -5.00
N ALA A 49 0.51 -21.53 -5.65
CA ALA A 49 -0.41 -22.31 -6.48
C ALA A 49 -1.60 -22.91 -5.70
N ARG A 50 -1.48 -23.08 -4.37
CA ARG A 50 -2.55 -23.58 -3.50
C ARG A 50 -3.38 -22.45 -2.89
N ASP A 51 -2.89 -21.22 -2.95
CA ASP A 51 -3.60 -20.05 -2.45
C ASP A 51 -4.59 -19.57 -3.51
N ARG A 52 -5.89 -19.76 -3.22
CA ARG A 52 -6.98 -19.35 -4.11
C ARG A 52 -6.97 -17.84 -4.35
N ASP A 53 -6.50 -17.05 -3.39
CA ASP A 53 -6.43 -15.60 -3.53
C ASP A 53 -5.20 -15.15 -4.35
N SER A 54 -4.27 -16.09 -4.61
CA SER A 54 -3.09 -15.88 -5.46
C SER A 54 -3.20 -16.59 -6.82
N ALA A 55 -4.38 -17.11 -7.18
CA ALA A 55 -4.58 -17.77 -8.46
C ALA A 55 -4.29 -16.80 -9.62
N PRO A 56 -3.46 -17.18 -10.61
CA PRO A 56 -3.22 -16.35 -11.77
C PRO A 56 -4.51 -16.18 -12.57
N MET A 57 -4.71 -14.99 -13.15
CA MET A 57 -5.80 -14.77 -14.11
C MET A 57 -5.60 -15.70 -15.32
N THR A 58 -6.70 -16.28 -15.78
CA THR A 58 -6.78 -17.08 -17.01
C THR A 58 -6.58 -16.22 -18.24
N ASP A 59 -6.24 -16.82 -19.39
CA ASP A 59 -6.08 -16.10 -20.65
C ASP A 59 -7.36 -15.36 -21.07
N VAL A 60 -8.54 -15.92 -20.74
CA VAL A 60 -9.85 -15.28 -21.01
C VAL A 60 -10.04 -14.05 -20.12
N GLU A 61 -9.66 -14.12 -18.85
CA GLU A 61 -9.71 -12.98 -17.93
C GLU A 61 -8.71 -11.89 -18.33
N TRP A 62 -7.51 -12.27 -18.77
CA TRP A 62 -6.54 -11.35 -19.34
C TRP A 62 -7.06 -10.68 -20.61
N ALA A 63 -7.68 -11.43 -21.52
CA ALA A 63 -8.27 -10.89 -22.74
C ALA A 63 -9.45 -9.93 -22.46
N ALA A 64 -10.19 -10.14 -21.39
CA ALA A 64 -11.28 -9.29 -20.94
C ALA A 64 -10.82 -8.10 -20.07
N ALA A 65 -9.56 -8.07 -19.65
CA ALA A 65 -9.04 -7.02 -18.79
C ALA A 65 -8.98 -5.68 -19.54
N ALA A 66 -9.74 -4.70 -19.07
CA ALA A 66 -9.71 -3.35 -19.62
C ALA A 66 -8.63 -2.51 -18.92
N VAL A 67 -7.67 -1.98 -19.70
CA VAL A 67 -6.76 -0.95 -19.19
C VAL A 67 -7.56 0.36 -19.06
N VAL A 68 -8.02 0.65 -17.86
CA VAL A 68 -8.71 1.93 -17.57
C VAL A 68 -7.66 3.03 -17.47
N GLN A 69 -7.37 3.69 -18.59
CA GLN A 69 -6.63 4.95 -18.56
C GLN A 69 -7.59 6.08 -18.19
N PRO A 70 -7.34 6.84 -17.11
CA PRO A 70 -8.18 7.97 -16.78
C PRO A 70 -8.08 9.01 -17.91
N GLN A 71 -9.21 9.31 -18.55
CA GLN A 71 -9.27 10.36 -19.55
C GLN A 71 -8.94 11.71 -18.90
N LYS A 72 -7.99 12.44 -19.50
CA LYS A 72 -7.62 13.78 -19.07
C LYS A 72 -8.47 14.78 -19.85
N VAL A 73 -9.23 15.58 -19.13
CA VAL A 73 -10.00 16.70 -19.72
C VAL A 73 -9.17 17.96 -19.59
N SER A 74 -8.99 18.69 -20.69
CA SER A 74 -8.33 19.99 -20.68
C SER A 74 -9.26 21.02 -20.05
N VAL A 75 -8.86 21.55 -18.88
CA VAL A 75 -9.61 22.57 -18.15
C VAL A 75 -8.71 23.76 -17.84
N GLY A 76 -9.27 24.97 -17.90
CA GLY A 76 -8.60 26.18 -17.42
C GLY A 76 -8.79 26.32 -15.91
N ILE A 77 -7.71 26.25 -15.13
CA ILE A 77 -7.71 26.50 -13.69
C ILE A 77 -6.75 27.62 -13.33
N LYS A 78 -7.05 28.36 -12.26
CA LYS A 78 -6.13 29.34 -11.68
C LYS A 78 -5.30 28.65 -10.60
N LEU A 79 -3.99 28.88 -10.61
CA LEU A 79 -3.03 28.42 -9.62
C LEU A 79 -2.24 29.62 -9.15
N ASP A 80 -1.81 29.61 -7.88
CA ASP A 80 -0.89 30.63 -7.37
C ASP A 80 0.44 30.58 -8.12
N ASP A 81 1.06 31.74 -8.29
CA ASP A 81 2.26 31.89 -9.11
C ASP A 81 3.45 31.08 -8.57
N ASP A 82 3.63 31.07 -7.25
CA ASP A 82 4.66 30.32 -6.55
C ASP A 82 4.49 28.80 -6.71
N VAL A 83 3.25 28.30 -6.61
CA VAL A 83 2.90 26.89 -6.82
C VAL A 83 3.21 26.49 -8.26
N LEU A 84 2.76 27.29 -9.24
CA LEU A 84 3.01 27.01 -10.66
C LEU A 84 4.51 27.07 -10.97
N GLY A 85 5.22 28.07 -10.43
CA GLY A 85 6.66 28.23 -10.55
C GLY A 85 7.42 27.03 -10.00
N TRP A 86 7.05 26.55 -8.81
CA TRP A 86 7.64 25.36 -8.20
C TRP A 86 7.44 24.11 -9.07
N PHE A 87 6.24 23.87 -9.60
CA PHE A 87 6.02 22.70 -10.48
C PHE A 87 6.79 22.81 -11.80
N LYS A 88 6.86 24.01 -12.39
CA LYS A 88 7.62 24.24 -13.64
C LYS A 88 9.11 24.04 -13.45
N SER A 89 9.69 24.43 -12.31
CA SER A 89 11.12 24.27 -12.03
C SER A 89 11.56 22.80 -12.03
N GLN A 90 10.63 21.87 -11.81
CA GLN A 90 10.91 20.43 -11.85
C GLN A 90 10.94 19.82 -13.27
N GLY A 91 10.79 20.66 -14.32
CA GLY A 91 10.98 20.28 -15.72
C GLY A 91 9.73 19.76 -16.43
N LYS A 92 9.96 19.04 -17.54
CA LYS A 92 8.89 18.51 -18.40
C LYS A 92 7.92 17.62 -17.60
N GLY A 93 6.63 17.74 -17.92
CA GLY A 93 5.57 16.96 -17.27
C GLY A 93 5.02 17.58 -15.98
N TYR A 94 5.32 18.85 -15.68
CA TYR A 94 4.80 19.56 -14.52
C TYR A 94 3.25 19.47 -14.40
N GLN A 95 2.52 19.60 -15.51
CA GLN A 95 1.06 19.46 -15.54
C GLN A 95 0.60 18.04 -15.11
N THR A 96 1.35 17.00 -15.50
CA THR A 96 1.04 15.64 -15.09
C THR A 96 1.27 15.46 -13.59
N ARG A 97 2.32 16.09 -13.02
CA ARG A 97 2.57 16.07 -11.57
C ARG A 97 1.48 16.81 -10.80
N ILE A 98 1.03 17.98 -11.28
CA ILE A 98 -0.11 18.69 -10.71
C ILE A 98 -1.33 17.75 -10.67
N ASN A 99 -1.66 17.12 -11.79
CA ASN A 99 -2.78 16.18 -11.86
C ASN A 99 -2.61 14.98 -10.91
N SER A 100 -1.40 14.44 -10.76
CA SER A 100 -1.11 13.35 -9.81
C SER A 100 -1.33 13.77 -8.35
N VAL A 101 -0.94 14.98 -7.97
CA VAL A 101 -1.17 15.51 -6.62
C VAL A 101 -2.67 15.69 -6.37
N LEU A 102 -3.38 16.32 -7.31
CA LEU A 102 -4.84 16.49 -7.22
C LEU A 102 -5.58 15.16 -7.13
N ARG A 103 -5.15 14.15 -7.90
CA ARG A 103 -5.71 12.80 -7.84
C ARG A 103 -5.52 12.15 -6.48
N ARG A 104 -4.33 12.21 -5.91
CA ARG A 104 -4.06 11.64 -4.58
C ARG A 104 -4.91 12.32 -3.50
N TYR A 105 -5.03 13.64 -3.56
CA TYR A 105 -5.90 14.39 -2.66
C TYR A 105 -7.36 13.94 -2.81
N TYR A 106 -7.87 13.89 -4.03
CA TYR A 106 -9.22 13.43 -4.34
C TYR A 106 -9.49 12.01 -3.84
N GLU A 107 -8.59 11.06 -4.11
CA GLU A 107 -8.74 9.65 -3.71
C GLU A 107 -8.75 9.49 -2.19
N ALA A 108 -7.93 10.26 -1.47
CA ALA A 108 -7.89 10.24 -0.01
C ALA A 108 -9.17 10.80 0.64
N HIS A 109 -9.87 11.71 -0.04
CA HIS A 109 -11.05 12.41 0.51
C HIS A 109 -12.37 11.90 -0.05
N ARG A 110 -12.36 11.14 -1.15
CA ARG A 110 -13.56 10.50 -1.67
C ARG A 110 -13.96 9.36 -0.72
N LYS A 111 -15.06 9.55 0.00
CA LYS A 111 -15.74 8.44 0.70
C LYS A 111 -16.05 7.39 -0.36
N VAL A 112 -15.42 6.23 -0.24
CA VAL A 112 -15.82 5.06 -1.03
C VAL A 112 -17.23 4.73 -0.53
N ALA A 113 -18.24 5.08 -1.31
CA ALA A 113 -19.54 4.45 -1.18
C ALA A 113 -19.29 2.96 -1.46
N ARG A 114 -19.25 2.17 -0.39
CA ARG A 114 -19.31 0.72 -0.46
C ARG A 114 -20.75 0.30 -0.69
#